data_AF-A0A254QE89-F1
#
_entry.id   AF-A0A254QE89-F1
#
_cell.length_a   1.000
_cell.length_b   1.000
_cell.length_c   1.000
_cell.angle_alpha   90.00
_cell.angle_beta   90.00
_cell.angle_gamma   90.00
#
_symmetry.space_group_name_H-M   'P 1'
#
loop_
_entity.id
_entity.type
_entity.pdbx_description
1 polymer ?
#
loop_
_entity_poly.entity_id
_entity_poly.type
_entity_poly.pdbx_seq_one_letter_code
_entity_poly.pdbx_strand_id
1 'polypeptide(L)'
;MRRCAFALCFCLTAGAGQAFPGFYDKLVEKYAFAPDSAAAKAKCQVCHDGKPPRLNIFGKQVKGALGPDMVLSPEVLAKVGAEDANGDGKTNDEDLAAGALPGGAGSAKSNAPGARSEREDDDDDDDEEGEEHTAPSSTSSELIPKHSMHPAMAHFPLALWAVAAFFELFGRYRKQKSYHDIAIANLGIGLIASIVTIGTGIAAMLRLGYWPLTANPMIIHLALASGSTLLALGAWSQRKKDGLGFLILLCLSAGSVLLAGHFGGDMVFAQ
;
A
#
# COMPACT_ATOMS: atom_id res chain seq x y z
N MET A 1 5.20 -21.93 45.84
CA MET A 1 5.72 -21.72 44.46
C MET A 1 4.88 -22.52 43.47
N ARG A 2 3.75 -21.96 43.01
CA ARG A 2 2.87 -22.59 42.00
C ARG A 2 3.23 -22.02 40.63
N ARG A 3 3.57 -22.90 39.71
CA ARG A 3 3.91 -22.62 38.31
C ARG A 3 2.64 -22.11 37.60
N CYS A 4 2.48 -20.80 37.50
CA CYS A 4 1.54 -20.22 36.54
C CYS A 4 2.13 -20.42 35.15
N ALA A 5 1.59 -21.40 34.43
CA ALA A 5 1.84 -21.61 33.02
C ALA A 5 1.34 -20.39 32.23
N PHE A 6 2.22 -19.41 32.04
CA PHE A 6 2.04 -18.41 30.98
C PHE A 6 2.35 -19.12 29.67
N ALA A 7 1.33 -19.72 29.06
CA ALA A 7 1.36 -20.11 27.66
C ALA A 7 1.36 -18.83 26.81
N LEU A 8 2.53 -18.20 26.72
CA LEU A 8 2.76 -17.06 25.84
C LEU A 8 3.15 -17.61 24.46
N CYS A 9 2.15 -18.02 23.68
CA CYS A 9 2.34 -18.28 22.26
C CYS A 9 2.40 -16.92 21.54
N PHE A 10 3.48 -16.17 21.79
CA PHE A 10 3.78 -14.95 21.06
C PHE A 10 4.54 -15.38 19.79
N CYS A 11 3.80 -15.90 18.81
CA CYS A 11 4.33 -16.02 17.46
C CYS A 11 4.50 -14.59 16.91
N LEU A 12 5.68 -14.04 17.16
CA LEU A 12 6.28 -12.93 16.42
C LEU A 12 6.54 -13.40 14.98
N THR A 13 5.49 -13.68 14.23
CA THR A 13 5.54 -13.65 12.76
C THR A 13 5.36 -12.20 12.36
N ALA A 14 6.36 -11.37 12.68
CA ALA A 14 6.61 -10.17 11.90
C ALA A 14 7.09 -10.66 10.53
N GLY A 15 6.16 -11.15 9.70
CA GLY A 15 6.42 -11.26 8.28
C GLY A 15 6.86 -9.88 7.86
N ALA A 16 8.13 -9.74 7.47
CA ALA A 16 8.57 -8.53 6.80
C ALA A 16 7.54 -8.32 5.69
N GLY A 17 6.78 -7.23 5.77
CA GLY A 17 5.92 -6.82 4.68
C GLY A 17 6.87 -6.59 3.51
N GLN A 18 7.09 -7.62 2.71
CA GLN A 18 7.83 -7.50 1.48
C GLN A 18 6.96 -6.58 0.65
N ALA A 19 7.37 -5.32 0.53
CA ALA A 19 6.92 -4.49 -0.56
C ALA A 19 7.06 -5.35 -1.80
N PHE A 20 5.95 -5.60 -2.49
CA PHE A 20 5.97 -6.48 -3.66
C PHE A 20 7.08 -6.06 -4.62
N PRO A 21 7.63 -7.02 -5.39
CA PRO A 21 8.71 -6.73 -6.30
C PRO A 21 8.35 -5.55 -7.20
N GLY A 22 9.35 -4.75 -7.59
CA GLY A 22 9.19 -3.71 -8.61
C GLY A 22 8.78 -4.32 -9.94
N PHE A 23 7.51 -4.70 -10.10
CA PHE A 23 6.98 -5.33 -11.32
C PHE A 23 7.19 -4.40 -12.50
N TYR A 24 6.94 -3.12 -12.30
CA TYR A 24 7.23 -2.11 -13.30
C TYR A 24 8.73 -2.03 -13.63
N ASP A 25 9.62 -2.15 -12.64
CA ASP A 25 11.06 -2.17 -12.87
C ASP A 25 11.47 -3.39 -13.70
N LYS A 26 10.83 -4.54 -13.50
CA LYS A 26 11.04 -5.75 -14.32
C LYS A 26 10.59 -5.56 -15.78
N LEU A 27 9.51 -4.80 -16.00
CA LEU A 27 9.09 -4.41 -17.35
C LEU A 27 10.10 -3.43 -17.97
N VAL A 28 10.53 -2.41 -17.24
CA VAL A 28 11.55 -1.46 -17.71
C VAL A 28 12.87 -2.18 -18.03
N GLU A 29 13.27 -3.14 -17.21
CA GLU A 29 14.47 -3.98 -17.41
C GLU A 29 14.36 -4.81 -18.71
N LYS A 30 13.19 -5.42 -18.97
CA LYS A 30 12.97 -6.26 -20.17
C LYS A 30 12.85 -5.45 -21.46
N TYR A 31 12.04 -4.39 -21.47
CA TYR A 31 11.65 -3.70 -22.71
C TYR A 31 12.40 -2.38 -22.94
N ALA A 32 13.14 -1.87 -21.95
CA ALA A 32 13.92 -0.64 -22.05
C ALA A 32 13.11 0.53 -22.65
N PHE A 33 11.93 0.82 -22.07
CA PHE A 33 11.00 1.82 -22.61
C PHE A 33 11.67 3.17 -22.88
N ALA A 34 11.41 3.75 -24.05
CA ALA A 34 11.76 5.13 -24.32
C ALA A 34 11.10 6.06 -23.27
N PRO A 35 11.80 7.08 -22.73
CA PRO A 35 11.29 7.91 -21.63
C PRO A 35 9.94 8.59 -21.90
N ASP A 36 9.64 8.84 -23.17
CA ASP A 36 8.44 9.52 -23.66
C ASP A 36 7.35 8.56 -24.15
N SER A 37 7.59 7.25 -24.13
CA SER A 37 6.61 6.25 -24.56
C SER A 37 5.38 6.21 -23.66
N ALA A 38 4.27 5.66 -24.18
CA ALA A 38 3.03 5.54 -23.41
C ALA A 38 3.23 4.63 -22.18
N ALA A 39 3.94 3.52 -22.34
CA ALA A 39 4.30 2.59 -21.27
C ALA A 39 5.14 3.26 -20.17
N ALA A 40 6.17 4.04 -20.56
CA ALA A 40 7.02 4.75 -19.60
C ALA A 40 6.25 5.77 -18.75
N LYS A 41 5.32 6.50 -19.38
CA LYS A 41 4.45 7.49 -18.72
C LYS A 41 3.38 6.84 -17.84
N ALA A 42 2.87 5.69 -18.27
CA ALA A 42 1.80 4.95 -17.59
C ALA A 42 2.22 4.39 -16.23
N LYS A 43 3.48 3.96 -16.06
CA LYS A 43 3.98 3.35 -14.81
C LYS A 43 3.07 2.19 -14.36
N CYS A 44 2.39 2.34 -13.21
CA CYS A 44 1.42 1.36 -12.72
C CYS A 44 0.25 1.13 -13.69
N GLN A 45 -0.10 2.10 -14.55
CA GLN A 45 -1.18 1.97 -15.52
C GLN A 45 -0.89 0.97 -16.65
N VAL A 46 0.33 0.45 -16.75
CA VAL A 46 0.61 -0.68 -17.65
C VAL A 46 -0.19 -1.91 -17.26
N CYS A 47 -0.37 -2.16 -15.94
CA CYS A 47 -1.15 -3.29 -15.41
C CYS A 47 -2.49 -2.88 -14.78
N HIS A 48 -2.70 -1.59 -14.50
CA HIS A 48 -3.89 -1.09 -13.82
C HIS A 48 -4.76 -0.23 -14.73
N ASP A 49 -6.07 -0.27 -14.49
CA ASP A 49 -7.08 0.55 -15.17
C ASP A 49 -7.55 1.67 -14.22
N GLY A 50 -7.03 2.88 -14.44
CA GLY A 50 -7.29 4.03 -13.57
C GLY A 50 -6.51 3.95 -12.26
N LYS A 51 -7.06 4.44 -11.15
CA LYS A 51 -6.31 4.42 -9.88
C LYS A 51 -6.09 2.97 -9.44
N PRO A 52 -4.82 2.51 -9.23
CA PRO A 52 -4.57 1.20 -8.64
C PRO A 52 -5.42 1.04 -7.36
N PRO A 53 -6.00 -0.15 -7.13
CA PRO A 53 -5.48 -1.44 -7.59
C PRO A 53 -6.19 -2.12 -8.75
N ARG A 54 -7.23 -1.51 -9.31
CA ARG A 54 -8.03 -2.18 -10.35
C ARG A 54 -7.12 -2.59 -11.51
N LEU A 55 -7.02 -3.89 -11.78
CA LEU A 55 -6.20 -4.42 -12.87
C LEU A 55 -6.91 -4.25 -14.20
N ASN A 56 -6.17 -3.81 -15.22
CA ASN A 56 -6.60 -3.89 -16.62
C ASN A 56 -6.51 -5.36 -17.10
N ILE A 57 -6.80 -5.62 -18.38
CA ILE A 57 -6.81 -7.01 -18.88
C ILE A 57 -5.41 -7.63 -18.78
N PHE A 58 -4.36 -6.90 -19.18
CA PHE A 58 -2.97 -7.33 -19.04
C PHE A 58 -2.59 -7.63 -17.59
N GLY A 59 -2.94 -6.75 -16.64
CA GLY A 59 -2.67 -6.97 -15.23
C GLY A 59 -3.35 -8.22 -14.68
N LYS A 60 -4.55 -8.58 -15.18
CA LYS A 60 -5.22 -9.84 -14.82
C LYS A 60 -4.49 -11.06 -15.38
N GLN A 61 -3.96 -10.99 -16.60
CA GLN A 61 -3.14 -12.05 -17.18
C GLN A 61 -1.86 -12.25 -16.37
N VAL A 62 -1.17 -11.16 -16.01
CA VAL A 62 -0.02 -11.19 -15.09
C VAL A 62 -0.41 -11.88 -13.79
N LYS A 63 -1.47 -11.41 -13.11
CA LYS A 63 -1.93 -12.01 -11.85
C LYS A 63 -2.28 -13.50 -11.97
N GLY A 64 -2.88 -13.91 -13.09
CA GLY A 64 -3.20 -15.32 -13.36
C GLY A 64 -1.99 -16.20 -13.69
N ALA A 65 -0.89 -15.60 -14.14
CA ALA A 65 0.34 -16.30 -14.45
C ALA A 65 1.36 -16.34 -13.29
N LEU A 66 1.18 -15.50 -12.27
CA LEU A 66 2.04 -15.50 -11.08
C LEU A 66 1.94 -16.82 -10.30
N GLY A 67 3.08 -17.25 -9.76
CA GLY A 67 3.17 -18.35 -8.80
C GLY A 67 2.74 -17.95 -7.39
N PRO A 68 2.80 -18.89 -6.42
CA PRO A 68 2.45 -18.63 -5.02
C PRO A 68 3.37 -17.60 -4.34
N ASP A 69 4.54 -17.34 -4.91
CA ASP A 69 5.52 -16.36 -4.45
C ASP A 69 5.25 -14.94 -4.96
N MET A 70 4.29 -14.76 -5.87
CA MET A 70 3.91 -13.46 -6.44
C MET A 70 5.10 -12.70 -7.05
N VAL A 71 6.02 -13.43 -7.68
CA VAL A 71 7.21 -12.84 -8.35
C VAL A 71 6.99 -12.78 -9.86
N LEU A 72 7.18 -11.59 -10.44
CA LEU A 72 7.19 -11.40 -11.89
C LEU A 72 8.53 -11.89 -12.48
N SER A 73 8.61 -13.19 -12.79
CA SER A 73 9.80 -13.81 -13.37
C SER A 73 9.87 -13.65 -14.89
N PRO A 74 11.04 -13.87 -15.51
CA PRO A 74 11.16 -13.91 -16.98
C PRO A 74 10.22 -14.93 -17.63
N GLU A 75 9.96 -16.07 -16.98
CA GLU A 75 9.04 -17.10 -17.48
C GLU A 75 7.59 -16.61 -17.45
N VAL A 76 7.18 -15.91 -16.38
CA VAL A 76 5.85 -15.28 -16.31
C VAL A 76 5.71 -14.23 -17.40
N LEU A 77 6.73 -13.38 -17.59
CA LEU A 77 6.73 -12.36 -18.65
C LEU A 77 6.72 -12.96 -20.06
N ALA A 78 7.41 -14.08 -20.29
CA ALA A 78 7.37 -14.76 -21.59
C ALA A 78 5.99 -15.38 -21.85
N LYS A 79 5.37 -15.99 -20.82
CA LYS A 79 4.03 -16.56 -20.92
C LYS A 79 2.98 -15.50 -21.23
N VAL A 80 2.93 -14.44 -20.42
CA VAL A 80 1.95 -13.36 -20.59
C VAL A 80 2.28 -12.51 -21.81
N GLY A 81 3.55 -12.37 -22.17
CA GLY A 81 4.01 -11.64 -23.35
C GLY A 81 3.46 -12.19 -24.68
N ALA A 82 3.14 -13.49 -24.74
CA ALA A 82 2.56 -14.13 -25.92
C ALA A 82 1.03 -13.98 -26.02
N GLU A 83 0.36 -13.49 -24.96
CA GLU A 83 -1.08 -13.25 -24.98
C GLU A 83 -1.40 -11.92 -25.66
N ASP A 84 -2.65 -11.74 -26.09
CA ASP A 84 -3.20 -10.48 -26.64
C ASP A 84 -4.25 -9.96 -25.65
N ALA A 85 -3.89 -8.97 -24.84
CA ALA A 85 -4.75 -8.45 -23.78
C ALA A 85 -5.90 -7.58 -24.28
N ASN A 86 -5.77 -6.94 -25.44
CA ASN A 86 -6.75 -5.98 -25.95
C ASN A 86 -7.55 -6.51 -27.16
N GLY A 87 -7.16 -7.66 -27.71
CA GLY A 87 -7.81 -8.31 -28.84
C GLY A 87 -7.54 -7.64 -30.19
N ASP A 88 -6.47 -6.83 -30.31
CA ASP A 88 -6.13 -6.11 -31.53
C ASP A 88 -5.25 -6.90 -32.51
N GLY A 89 -4.92 -8.15 -32.15
CA GLY A 89 -4.10 -9.05 -32.96
C GLY A 89 -2.60 -8.90 -32.74
N LYS A 90 -2.15 -7.99 -31.85
CA LYS A 90 -0.77 -7.92 -31.40
C LYS A 90 -0.61 -8.59 -30.05
N THR A 91 0.57 -9.15 -29.82
CA THR A 91 0.88 -9.70 -28.50
C THR A 91 1.26 -8.60 -27.52
N ASN A 92 1.15 -8.90 -26.23
CA ASN A 92 1.60 -8.04 -25.16
C ASN A 92 3.09 -7.67 -25.29
N ASP A 93 3.93 -8.59 -25.75
CA ASP A 93 5.35 -8.33 -26.01
C ASP A 93 5.55 -7.34 -27.16
N GLU A 94 4.73 -7.41 -28.22
CA GLU A 94 4.79 -6.45 -29.32
C GLU A 94 4.38 -5.04 -28.88
N ASP A 95 3.28 -4.94 -28.12
CA ASP A 95 2.83 -3.65 -27.57
C ASP A 95 3.86 -3.05 -26.61
N LEU A 96 4.39 -3.84 -25.67
CA LEU A 96 5.37 -3.35 -24.70
C LEU A 96 6.72 -3.00 -25.36
N ALA A 97 7.18 -3.78 -26.34
CA ALA A 97 8.37 -3.45 -27.11
C ALA A 97 8.19 -2.15 -27.93
N ALA A 98 6.97 -1.86 -28.40
CA ALA A 98 6.63 -0.60 -29.05
C ALA A 98 6.40 0.56 -28.05
N GLY A 99 6.47 0.30 -26.74
CA GLY A 99 6.18 1.29 -25.69
C GLY A 99 4.69 1.65 -25.59
N ALA A 100 3.80 0.80 -26.08
CA ALA A 100 2.35 0.90 -25.98
C ALA A 100 1.79 0.20 -24.72
N LEU A 101 0.48 0.33 -24.48
CA LEU A 101 -0.20 -0.27 -23.33
C LEU A 101 -0.99 -1.51 -23.76
N PRO A 102 -0.57 -2.72 -23.36
CA PRO A 102 -1.22 -3.96 -23.80
C PRO A 102 -2.70 -4.06 -23.39
N GLY A 103 -3.06 -3.53 -22.21
CA GLY A 103 -4.43 -3.61 -21.68
C GLY A 103 -5.31 -2.38 -21.89
N GLY A 104 -4.87 -1.38 -22.67
CA GLY A 104 -5.59 -0.12 -22.86
C GLY A 104 -6.55 -0.16 -24.05
N ALA A 105 -7.73 0.45 -23.93
CA ALA A 105 -8.74 0.53 -25.00
C ALA A 105 -8.34 1.42 -26.21
N GLY A 106 -7.05 1.72 -26.40
CA GLY A 106 -6.55 2.72 -27.35
C GLY A 106 -5.30 2.35 -28.14
N SER A 107 -4.76 1.14 -27.98
CA SER A 107 -3.59 0.62 -28.74
C SER A 107 -3.82 0.58 -30.26
N ALA A 108 -5.07 0.52 -30.71
CA ALA A 108 -5.43 0.60 -32.13
C ALA A 108 -5.25 1.99 -32.78
N LYS A 109 -4.89 3.06 -32.04
CA LYS A 109 -4.87 4.43 -32.58
C LYS A 109 -3.56 5.21 -32.46
N SER A 110 -2.44 4.61 -32.04
CA SER A 110 -1.16 5.33 -31.99
C SER A 110 -0.18 4.84 -33.08
N ASN A 111 0.04 5.73 -34.05
CA ASN A 111 1.21 5.87 -34.93
C ASN A 111 1.27 5.05 -36.23
N ALA A 112 0.36 5.32 -37.16
CA ALA A 112 0.69 5.31 -38.59
C ALA A 112 0.77 6.77 -39.10
N PRO A 113 1.91 7.26 -39.61
CA PRO A 113 1.97 8.56 -40.24
C PRO A 113 1.27 8.48 -41.60
N GLY A 114 0.05 9.01 -41.71
CA GLY A 114 -0.55 9.32 -43.02
C GLY A 114 -1.96 8.84 -43.33
N ALA A 115 -2.82 8.51 -42.36
CA ALA A 115 -4.24 8.26 -42.64
C ALA A 115 -5.10 9.45 -42.17
N ARG A 116 -5.33 10.39 -43.10
CA ARG A 116 -6.32 11.46 -42.98
C ARG A 116 -7.70 10.80 -43.04
N SER A 117 -8.34 10.66 -41.89
CA SER A 117 -9.77 10.33 -41.81
C SER A 117 -10.54 11.55 -42.28
N GLU A 118 -11.08 11.48 -43.50
CA GLU A 118 -12.21 12.31 -43.91
C GLU A 118 -13.34 12.03 -42.92
N ARG A 119 -13.60 13.00 -42.04
CA ARG A 119 -14.80 13.05 -41.23
C ARG A 119 -15.62 14.16 -41.82
N GLU A 120 -16.81 13.76 -42.28
CA GLU A 120 -17.84 14.62 -42.81
C GLU A 120 -18.15 15.74 -41.82
N ASP A 121 -18.35 16.89 -42.43
CA ASP A 121 -18.74 18.15 -41.83
C ASP A 121 -20.07 17.98 -41.10
N ASP A 122 -20.08 18.25 -39.80
CA ASP A 122 -21.29 18.71 -39.11
C ASP A 122 -20.85 19.94 -38.30
N ASP A 123 -21.28 21.08 -38.84
CA ASP A 123 -21.17 22.42 -38.27
C ASP A 123 -21.93 22.47 -36.94
N ASP A 124 -21.22 22.76 -35.85
CA ASP A 124 -21.80 23.44 -34.70
C ASP A 124 -20.71 24.33 -34.08
N ASP A 125 -20.85 25.62 -34.38
CA ASP A 125 -20.14 26.74 -33.77
C ASP A 125 -20.43 26.78 -32.27
N ASP A 126 -19.41 26.58 -31.43
CA ASP A 126 -19.38 27.14 -30.09
C ASP A 126 -17.96 27.58 -29.74
N ASP A 127 -17.81 28.90 -29.65
CA ASP A 127 -16.64 29.64 -29.22
C ASP A 127 -16.22 29.23 -27.79
N GLU A 128 -15.20 28.37 -27.65
CA GLU A 128 -14.47 28.24 -26.39
C GLU A 128 -13.07 28.84 -26.52
N GLU A 129 -12.92 29.97 -25.83
CA GLU A 129 -11.68 30.73 -25.67
C GLU A 129 -10.56 29.85 -25.13
N GLY A 130 -9.39 29.96 -25.76
CA GLY A 130 -8.20 29.19 -25.44
C GLY A 130 -7.71 29.41 -24.01
N GLU A 131 -7.87 28.38 -23.18
CA GLU A 131 -7.05 28.22 -21.99
C GLU A 131 -5.69 27.64 -22.39
N GLU A 132 -4.71 28.53 -22.44
CA GLU A 132 -3.28 28.24 -22.47
C GLU A 132 -2.92 27.34 -21.28
N HIS A 133 -2.80 26.03 -21.53
CA HIS A 133 -2.25 25.07 -20.58
C HIS A 133 -0.76 25.37 -20.32
N THR A 134 -0.52 26.36 -19.47
CA THR A 134 0.76 26.55 -18.79
C THR A 134 1.02 25.32 -17.92
N ALA A 135 2.07 24.57 -18.29
CA ALA A 135 2.50 23.38 -17.57
C ALA A 135 2.75 23.71 -16.08
N PRO A 136 2.07 23.05 -15.13
CA PRO A 136 2.32 23.31 -13.73
C PRO A 136 3.70 22.76 -13.34
N SER A 137 4.51 23.64 -12.77
CA SER A 137 5.83 23.33 -12.19
C SER A 137 5.74 22.13 -11.24
N SER A 138 6.51 21.09 -11.54
CA SER A 138 6.47 19.75 -10.94
C SER A 138 7.16 19.62 -9.57
N THR A 139 7.37 20.69 -8.80
CA THR A 139 8.28 20.64 -7.64
C THR A 139 7.62 20.23 -6.32
N SER A 140 6.31 20.33 -6.17
CA SER A 140 5.62 20.06 -4.90
C SER A 140 4.93 18.70 -4.83
N SER A 141 4.55 18.11 -5.97
CA SER A 141 3.92 16.80 -6.06
C SER A 141 4.91 15.63 -5.97
N GLU A 142 6.21 15.90 -6.14
CA GLU A 142 7.29 14.91 -6.00
C GLU A 142 7.77 14.77 -4.54
N LEU A 143 7.69 15.84 -3.74
CA LEU A 143 8.16 15.85 -2.35
C LEU A 143 7.19 15.18 -1.36
N ILE A 144 5.90 15.07 -1.68
CA ILE A 144 4.90 14.44 -0.81
C ILE A 144 4.38 13.18 -1.51
N PRO A 145 4.82 11.97 -1.11
CA PRO A 145 4.35 10.73 -1.70
C PRO A 145 2.83 10.61 -1.66
N LYS A 146 2.24 10.00 -2.68
CA LYS A 146 0.78 9.89 -2.87
C LYS A 146 0.03 9.27 -1.68
N HIS A 147 0.71 8.46 -0.87
CA HIS A 147 0.17 7.84 0.35
C HIS A 147 0.42 8.64 1.63
N SER A 148 0.72 9.95 1.51
CA SER A 148 0.93 10.90 2.62
C SER A 148 1.94 10.43 3.68
N MET A 149 2.95 9.66 3.27
CA MET A 149 3.91 9.01 4.17
C MET A 149 3.29 8.06 5.21
N HIS A 150 1.99 7.77 5.14
CA HIS A 150 1.29 6.99 6.15
C HIS A 150 1.89 5.60 6.38
N PRO A 151 2.21 4.80 5.33
CA PRO A 151 2.87 3.52 5.53
C PRO A 151 4.18 3.66 6.29
N ALA A 152 5.03 4.64 5.96
CA ALA A 152 6.30 4.87 6.65
C ALA A 152 6.09 5.20 8.15
N MET A 153 5.11 6.07 8.45
CA MET A 153 4.81 6.46 9.82
C MET A 153 4.17 5.34 10.64
N ALA A 154 3.34 4.49 10.02
CA ALA A 154 2.62 3.42 10.69
C ALA A 154 3.52 2.31 11.27
N HIS A 155 4.75 2.17 10.78
CA HIS A 155 5.70 1.19 11.32
C HIS A 155 6.18 1.55 12.73
N PHE A 156 6.22 2.84 13.09
CA PHE A 156 6.75 3.24 14.40
C PHE A 156 5.85 2.79 15.55
N PRO A 157 4.54 3.12 15.61
CA PRO A 157 3.68 2.63 16.68
C PRO A 157 3.60 1.10 16.70
N LEU A 158 3.55 0.47 15.52
CA LEU A 158 3.50 -0.98 15.37
C LEU A 158 4.69 -1.66 16.07
N ALA A 159 5.91 -1.23 15.74
CA ALA A 159 7.13 -1.78 16.33
C ALA A 159 7.23 -1.45 17.82
N LEU A 160 6.99 -0.19 18.21
CA LEU A 160 7.14 0.26 19.59
C LEU A 160 6.18 -0.44 20.54
N TRP A 161 4.92 -0.68 20.15
CA TRP A 161 3.97 -1.37 21.02
C TRP A 161 4.23 -2.87 21.10
N ALA A 162 4.65 -3.51 20.00
CA ALA A 162 5.09 -4.90 20.03
C ALA A 162 6.30 -5.08 20.97
N VAL A 163 7.29 -4.19 20.85
CA VAL A 163 8.49 -4.18 21.71
C VAL A 163 8.13 -3.86 23.17
N ALA A 164 7.19 -2.93 23.42
CA ALA A 164 6.71 -2.63 24.76
C ALA A 164 6.07 -3.86 25.42
N ALA A 165 5.16 -4.54 24.72
CA ALA A 165 4.53 -5.77 25.21
C ALA A 165 5.57 -6.87 25.48
N PHE A 166 6.52 -7.05 24.56
CA PHE A 166 7.62 -8.02 24.72
C PHE A 166 8.45 -7.73 25.97
N PHE A 167 8.96 -6.51 26.15
CA PHE A 167 9.79 -6.17 27.30
C PHE A 167 9.03 -6.21 28.62
N GLU A 168 7.75 -5.87 28.64
CA GLU A 168 6.93 -6.00 29.85
C GLU A 168 6.81 -7.47 30.28
N LEU A 169 6.46 -8.35 29.33
CA LEU A 169 6.33 -9.78 29.57
C LEU A 169 7.67 -10.41 29.97
N PHE A 170 8.73 -10.08 29.23
CA PHE A 170 10.08 -10.56 29.50
C PHE A 170 10.60 -10.03 30.85
N GLY A 171 10.30 -8.77 31.17
CA GLY A 171 10.66 -8.12 32.42
C GLY A 171 10.04 -8.79 33.63
N ARG A 172 8.75 -9.13 33.56
CA ARG A 172 8.05 -9.91 34.59
C ARG A 172 8.61 -11.32 34.72
N TYR A 173 8.95 -11.97 33.61
CA TYR A 173 9.58 -13.29 33.62
C TYR A 173 10.97 -13.27 34.27
N ARG A 174 11.81 -12.28 33.95
CA ARG A 174 13.16 -12.09 34.50
C ARG A 174 13.19 -11.40 35.86
N LYS A 175 12.07 -10.83 36.32
CA LYS A 175 11.95 -10.00 37.52
C LYS A 175 12.93 -8.82 37.54
N GLN A 176 13.18 -8.20 36.39
CA GLN A 176 14.08 -7.05 36.27
C GLN A 176 13.30 -5.79 35.91
N LYS A 177 13.43 -4.76 36.77
CA LYS A 177 12.74 -3.47 36.61
C LYS A 177 13.17 -2.71 35.35
N SER A 178 14.42 -2.87 34.91
CA SER A 178 14.95 -2.22 33.71
C SER A 178 14.10 -2.50 32.46
N TYR A 179 13.60 -3.73 32.29
CA TYR A 179 12.75 -4.08 31.15
C TYR A 179 11.37 -3.41 31.23
N HIS A 180 10.80 -3.27 32.43
CA HIS A 180 9.56 -2.50 32.61
C HIS A 180 9.76 -1.03 32.21
N ASP A 181 10.87 -0.42 32.63
CA ASP A 181 11.18 0.97 32.29
C ASP A 181 11.31 1.16 30.76
N ILE A 182 11.94 0.20 30.07
CA ILE A 182 12.01 0.16 28.60
C ILE A 182 10.61 0.00 27.99
N ALA A 183 9.78 -0.88 28.53
CA ALA A 183 8.42 -1.11 28.04
C ALA A 183 7.57 0.16 28.14
N ILE A 184 7.62 0.86 29.28
CA ILE A 184 6.91 2.12 29.48
C ILE A 184 7.43 3.21 28.54
N ALA A 185 8.74 3.33 28.36
CA ALA A 185 9.31 4.29 27.41
C ALA A 185 8.80 4.04 25.97
N ASN A 186 8.84 2.79 25.51
CA ASN A 186 8.34 2.41 24.18
C ASN A 186 6.83 2.68 24.02
N LEU A 187 6.02 2.33 25.03
CA LEU A 187 4.59 2.61 25.01
C LEU A 187 4.30 4.12 24.88
N GLY A 188 5.03 4.95 25.64
CA GLY A 188 4.89 6.40 25.63
C GLY A 188 5.27 7.03 24.28
N ILE A 189 6.43 6.66 23.71
CA ILE A 189 6.86 7.14 22.39
C ILE A 189 5.89 6.66 21.31
N GLY A 190 5.45 5.40 21.40
CA GLY A 190 4.47 4.83 20.47
C GLY A 190 3.14 5.58 20.49
N LEU A 191 2.64 5.99 21.66
CA LEU A 191 1.43 6.81 21.78
C LEU A 191 1.57 8.16 21.05
N ILE A 192 2.71 8.83 21.16
CA ILE A 192 2.97 10.10 20.44
C ILE A 192 3.02 9.84 18.94
N ALA A 193 3.73 8.79 18.51
CA ALA A 193 3.81 8.41 17.10
C ALA A 193 2.44 8.03 16.51
N SER A 194 1.54 7.44 17.30
CA SER A 194 0.18 7.10 16.86
C SER A 194 -0.65 8.32 16.51
N ILE A 195 -0.51 9.44 17.24
CA ILE A 195 -1.23 10.68 16.92
C ILE A 195 -0.86 11.16 15.52
N VAL A 196 0.45 11.20 15.22
CA VAL A 196 0.95 11.60 13.89
C VAL A 196 0.51 10.59 12.82
N THR A 197 0.61 9.29 13.12
CA THR A 197 0.23 8.21 12.20
C THR A 197 -1.25 8.26 11.84
N ILE A 198 -2.14 8.43 12.82
CA ILE A 198 -3.58 8.55 12.59
C ILE A 198 -3.87 9.80 11.75
N GLY A 199 -3.22 10.93 12.06
CA GLY A 199 -3.34 12.15 11.26
C GLY A 199 -2.98 11.94 9.79
N THR A 200 -1.83 11.31 9.51
CA THR A 200 -1.42 10.98 8.13
C THR A 200 -2.36 9.99 7.45
N GLY A 201 -2.93 9.04 8.19
CA GLY A 201 -3.90 8.06 7.67
C GLY A 201 -5.23 8.71 7.28
N ILE A 202 -5.76 9.60 8.12
CA ILE A 202 -6.96 10.38 7.82
C ILE A 202 -6.71 11.27 6.59
N ALA A 203 -5.56 11.94 6.52
CA ALA A 203 -5.20 12.76 5.36
C ALA A 203 -5.11 11.94 4.06
N ALA A 204 -4.51 10.74 4.11
CA ALA A 204 -4.47 9.82 2.98
C ALA A 204 -5.87 9.35 2.56
N MET A 205 -6.72 9.00 3.53
CA MET A 205 -8.12 8.60 3.31
C MET A 205 -8.90 9.68 2.55
N LEU A 206 -8.82 10.94 3.01
CA LEU A 206 -9.48 12.08 2.38
C LEU A 206 -8.93 12.35 0.97
N ARG A 207 -7.61 12.32 0.80
CA ARG A 207 -6.95 12.57 -0.50
C ARG A 207 -7.28 11.51 -1.55
N LEU A 208 -7.46 10.26 -1.13
CA LEU A 208 -7.80 9.14 -2.01
C LEU A 208 -9.31 9.02 -2.26
N GLY A 209 -10.14 9.83 -1.60
CA GLY A 209 -11.59 9.84 -1.78
C GLY A 209 -12.29 8.65 -1.13
N TYR A 210 -11.66 8.00 -0.15
CA TYR A 210 -12.32 6.95 0.63
C TYR A 210 -13.35 7.58 1.57
N TRP A 211 -14.64 7.43 1.27
CA TRP A 211 -15.71 7.91 2.14
C TRP A 211 -15.96 6.91 3.29
N PRO A 212 -16.15 7.36 4.55
CA PRO A 212 -16.07 6.51 5.75
C PRO A 212 -17.19 5.47 5.95
N LEU A 213 -18.06 5.23 4.96
CA LEU A 213 -19.28 4.44 5.14
C LEU A 213 -19.48 3.28 4.15
N THR A 214 -18.60 3.11 3.16
CA THR A 214 -18.65 1.92 2.29
C THR A 214 -17.79 0.82 2.92
N ALA A 215 -18.41 -0.30 3.34
CA ALA A 215 -17.76 -1.42 4.00
C ALA A 215 -16.51 -1.88 3.23
N ASN A 216 -15.33 -1.54 3.74
CA ASN A 216 -14.03 -1.73 3.12
C ASN A 216 -13.02 -2.03 4.25
N PRO A 217 -11.97 -2.84 4.01
CA PRO A 217 -10.85 -3.04 4.94
C PRO A 217 -10.32 -1.73 5.58
N MET A 218 -10.52 -0.57 4.94
CA MET A 218 -10.23 0.75 5.50
C MET A 218 -10.95 1.04 6.84
N ILE A 219 -12.25 0.77 6.97
CA ILE A 219 -12.99 1.05 8.22
C ILE A 219 -12.49 0.14 9.34
N ILE A 220 -12.23 -1.13 9.02
CA ILE A 220 -11.66 -2.11 9.96
C ILE A 220 -10.27 -1.65 10.42
N HIS A 221 -9.41 -1.24 9.48
CA HIS A 221 -8.09 -0.72 9.78
C HIS A 221 -8.14 0.52 10.68
N LEU A 222 -8.99 1.51 10.35
CA LEU A 222 -9.15 2.73 11.13
C LEU A 222 -9.70 2.45 12.54
N ALA A 223 -10.68 1.56 12.65
CA ALA A 223 -11.24 1.13 13.93
C ALA A 223 -10.20 0.42 14.80
N LEU A 224 -9.40 -0.48 14.22
CA LEU A 224 -8.32 -1.18 14.93
C LEU A 224 -7.19 -0.22 15.34
N ALA A 225 -6.78 0.71 14.48
CA ALA A 225 -5.75 1.71 14.79
C ALA A 225 -6.22 2.68 15.91
N SER A 226 -7.46 3.15 15.84
CA SER A 226 -8.04 4.04 16.86
C SER A 226 -8.26 3.29 18.18
N GLY A 227 -8.85 2.10 18.11
CA GLY A 227 -9.11 1.24 19.26
C GLY A 227 -7.84 0.80 19.98
N SER A 228 -6.81 0.40 19.23
CA SER A 228 -5.50 0.06 19.81
C SER A 228 -4.83 1.24 20.52
N THR A 229 -5.01 2.46 20.01
CA THR A 229 -4.55 3.71 20.67
C THR A 229 -5.31 3.96 21.98
N LEU A 230 -6.63 3.79 22.00
CA LEU A 230 -7.42 3.92 23.23
C LEU A 230 -7.03 2.87 24.27
N LEU A 231 -6.77 1.62 23.84
CA LEU A 231 -6.25 0.56 24.71
C LEU A 231 -4.86 0.90 25.26
N ALA A 232 -3.96 1.44 24.43
CA ALA A 232 -2.63 1.91 24.85
C ALA A 232 -2.73 3.04 25.88
N LEU A 233 -3.63 4.01 25.69
CA LEU A 233 -3.91 5.07 26.66
C LEU A 233 -4.47 4.49 27.97
N GLY A 234 -5.35 3.49 27.87
CA GLY A 234 -5.83 2.72 29.01
C GLY A 234 -4.70 2.06 29.78
N ALA A 235 -3.81 1.33 29.09
CA ALA A 235 -2.63 0.73 29.69
C ALA A 235 -1.74 1.80 30.34
N TRP A 236 -1.47 2.90 29.64
CA TRP A 236 -0.70 4.02 30.17
C TRP A 236 -1.30 4.59 31.46
N SER A 237 -2.63 4.75 31.54
CA SER A 237 -3.31 5.23 32.75
C SER A 237 -3.12 4.28 33.95
N GLN A 238 -2.95 2.98 33.70
CA GLN A 238 -2.79 1.95 34.71
C GLN A 238 -1.33 1.62 35.05
N ARG A 239 -0.35 2.20 34.35
CA ARG A 239 1.08 1.84 34.47
C ARG A 239 1.64 1.86 35.90
N LYS A 240 1.10 2.73 36.78
CA LYS A 240 1.55 2.82 38.19
C LYS A 240 1.00 1.72 39.10
N LYS A 241 -0.07 1.03 38.69
CA LYS A 241 -0.74 0.01 39.52
C LYS A 241 -0.09 -1.38 39.39
N ASP A 242 0.82 -1.56 38.43
CA ASP A 242 1.53 -2.81 38.11
C ASP A 242 0.65 -4.08 38.16
N GLY A 243 -0.61 -3.94 37.73
CA GLY A 243 -1.64 -4.96 37.89
C GLY A 243 -1.85 -5.80 36.63
N LEU A 244 -2.67 -6.84 36.76
CA LEU A 244 -3.11 -7.66 35.63
C LEU A 244 -3.86 -6.82 34.57
N GLY A 245 -4.60 -5.79 35.00
CA GLY A 245 -5.32 -4.89 34.08
C GLY A 245 -4.41 -4.13 33.13
N PHE A 246 -3.25 -3.65 33.60
CA PHE A 246 -2.23 -3.02 32.76
C PHE A 246 -1.73 -4.00 31.69
N LEU A 247 -1.40 -5.23 32.10
CA LEU A 247 -0.87 -6.25 31.20
C LEU A 247 -1.89 -6.65 30.13
N ILE A 248 -3.16 -6.84 30.50
CA ILE A 248 -4.24 -7.18 29.57
C ILE A 248 -4.40 -6.06 28.53
N LEU A 249 -4.47 -4.79 28.97
CA LEU A 249 -4.63 -3.66 28.06
C LEU A 249 -3.42 -3.49 27.12
N LEU A 250 -2.20 -3.70 27.63
CA LEU A 250 -0.99 -3.65 26.81
C LEU A 250 -0.98 -4.74 25.75
N CYS A 251 -1.29 -5.99 26.12
CA CYS A 251 -1.35 -7.10 25.17
C CYS A 251 -2.47 -6.93 24.14
N LEU A 252 -3.65 -6.46 24.55
CA LEU A 252 -4.75 -6.16 23.63
C LEU A 252 -4.37 -5.03 22.67
N SER A 253 -3.77 -3.94 23.17
CA SER A 253 -3.29 -2.85 22.32
C SER A 253 -2.26 -3.33 21.29
N ALA A 254 -1.25 -4.09 21.74
CA ALA A 254 -0.24 -4.67 20.86
C ALA A 254 -0.83 -5.63 19.82
N GLY A 255 -1.75 -6.52 20.22
CA GLY A 255 -2.45 -7.42 19.30
C GLY A 255 -3.31 -6.65 18.28
N SER A 256 -4.07 -5.66 18.73
CA SER A 256 -4.91 -4.85 17.85
C SER A 256 -4.10 -4.00 16.86
N VAL A 257 -2.94 -3.46 17.24
CA VAL A 257 -2.09 -2.72 16.29
C VAL A 257 -1.43 -3.64 15.27
N LEU A 258 -1.05 -4.87 15.65
CA LEU A 258 -0.54 -5.87 14.72
C LEU A 258 -1.61 -6.25 13.69
N LEU A 259 -2.86 -6.44 14.13
CA LEU A 259 -3.99 -6.66 13.23
C LEU A 259 -4.25 -5.43 12.34
N ALA A 260 -4.17 -4.21 12.89
CA ALA A 260 -4.27 -2.99 12.08
C ALA A 260 -3.18 -2.97 11.00
N GLY A 261 -1.94 -3.33 11.35
CA GLY A 261 -0.82 -3.47 10.42
C GLY A 261 -1.10 -4.49 9.30
N HIS A 262 -1.69 -5.64 9.62
CA HIS A 262 -2.09 -6.65 8.63
C HIS A 262 -3.12 -6.09 7.63
N PHE A 263 -4.23 -5.52 8.10
CA PHE A 263 -5.22 -4.90 7.22
C PHE A 263 -4.67 -3.66 6.48
N GLY A 264 -3.72 -2.96 7.08
CA GLY A 264 -2.99 -1.86 6.44
C GLY A 264 -2.16 -2.37 5.27
N GLY A 265 -1.48 -3.50 5.46
CA GLY A 265 -0.78 -4.25 4.41
C GLY A 265 -1.75 -4.67 3.31
N ASP A 266 -2.89 -5.28 3.64
CA ASP A 266 -3.88 -5.71 2.65
C ASP A 266 -4.40 -4.54 1.79
N MET A 267 -4.55 -3.34 2.35
CA MET A 267 -4.92 -2.15 1.58
C MET A 267 -3.82 -1.64 0.64
N VAL A 268 -2.57 -2.06 0.85
CA VAL A 268 -1.44 -1.73 -0.04
C VAL A 268 -1.15 -2.90 -1.00
N PHE A 269 -1.44 -4.12 -0.57
CA PHE A 269 -0.87 -5.35 -1.12
C PHE A 269 -1.91 -6.41 -1.52
N ALA A 270 -3.03 -6.57 -0.81
CA ALA A 270 -4.08 -7.55 -1.14
C ALA A 270 -4.98 -7.10 -2.32
N GLN A 271 -4.36 -6.35 -3.22
CA GLN A 271 -4.92 -5.56 -4.28
C GLN A 271 -4.54 -6.22 -5.62
#